data_AF-A0A976CUC6-F1
#
_entry.id   AF-A0A976CUC6-F1
#
_cell.length_a   1.000
_cell.length_b   1.000
_cell.length_c   1.000
_cell.angle_alpha   90.00
_cell.angle_beta   90.00
_cell.angle_gamma   90.00
#
_symmetry.space_group_name_H-M   'P 1'
#
loop_
_entity.id
_entity.type
_entity.pdbx_description
1 polymer ?
#
loop_
_entity_poly.entity_id
_entity_poly.type
_entity_poly.pdbx_seq_one_letter_code
_entity_poly.pdbx_strand_id
1 'polypeptide(L)'
;MEKQSVISSNRRRWQRWAMAAFRLSLIAAAMACLSQRAVVQKPDLALYQKIASEHFTGVHQLGSAQEGWFPLQSEEGDVLGWITSTSPQGDGIVGYAGPSELLVMLDASRQVRAVRLLASADTAGHVEKVRRDSRFWAQWVGQSEASLGRHDDPLLVSGASLTSDAMTRAVAARFGAKQAAEFFPSEVELAEVKEWFPQASELRPTERAGVGEVWQGEEKVGLLLRSARMGVTARGFQGAADVLVALTPTADQVLGVSLRDSRDNQPYAGDVQDEVRYAKSFAGVRVDDLLAAREHGEFLLVSGASMTAHGLFVTVQEMLRRAQTTSAVSAWPWQQALGLLWLLGGVVVAFRGGKSWRLCYAVLSVSAGLTLGWMLGQDQLIQWARYSDRDWPAGPLLIMTAIALLVPAFTGKNVYCAHLCPHGAAQSLVGRLTQKRWALPSRWHRAMALVPWTTLLILWGLAWWGASVTFSHAEPFEIWSTGFVTFLPAILFTGGLVAAIFLPQAYCHYGCPTGALLKFLTHAPGRWTRRDGIALLLVALAWIFSGT
;
A
#
# COMPACT_ATOMS: atom_id res chain seq x y z
N MET A 1 -2.80 -37.79 45.68
CA MET A 1 -2.76 -36.31 45.51
C MET A 1 -2.21 -35.86 44.15
N GLU A 2 -1.29 -36.61 43.53
CA GLU A 2 -0.65 -36.25 42.24
C GLU A 2 -1.61 -36.27 41.01
N LYS A 3 -2.57 -37.19 40.94
CA LYS A 3 -3.61 -37.18 39.87
C LYS A 3 -4.51 -35.93 39.92
N GLN A 4 -4.86 -35.44 41.12
CA GLN A 4 -5.72 -34.26 41.27
C GLN A 4 -4.96 -32.95 40.92
N SER A 5 -3.65 -32.87 41.18
CA SER A 5 -2.83 -31.71 40.80
C SER A 5 -2.64 -31.62 39.27
N VAL A 6 -2.46 -32.77 38.59
CA VAL A 6 -2.35 -32.83 37.12
C VAL A 6 -3.68 -32.47 36.43
N ILE A 7 -4.82 -32.97 36.93
CA ILE A 7 -6.15 -32.64 36.38
C ILE A 7 -6.47 -31.14 36.54
N SER A 8 -6.14 -30.53 37.69
CA SER A 8 -6.36 -29.10 37.91
C SER A 8 -5.43 -28.21 37.07
N SER A 9 -4.19 -28.65 36.82
CA SER A 9 -3.23 -28.03 35.90
C SER A 9 -3.76 -28.01 34.46
N ASN A 10 -4.21 -29.16 33.96
CA ASN A 10 -4.75 -29.30 32.61
C ASN A 10 -6.03 -28.46 32.42
N ARG A 11 -6.94 -28.47 33.40
CA ARG A 11 -8.16 -27.64 33.36
C ARG A 11 -7.83 -26.15 33.25
N ARG A 12 -6.85 -25.66 34.02
CA ARG A 12 -6.37 -24.27 33.94
C ARG A 12 -5.65 -23.95 32.62
N ARG A 13 -5.05 -24.92 31.94
CA ARG A 13 -4.45 -24.72 30.61
C ARG A 13 -5.54 -24.62 29.54
N TRP A 14 -6.51 -25.53 29.57
CA TRP A 14 -7.66 -25.51 28.65
C TRP A 14 -8.50 -24.24 28.77
N GLN A 15 -8.79 -23.79 30.00
CA GLN A 15 -9.50 -22.51 30.22
C GLN A 15 -8.74 -21.32 29.61
N ARG A 16 -7.41 -21.34 29.67
CA ARG A 16 -6.61 -20.28 29.08
C ARG A 16 -6.66 -20.29 27.56
N TRP A 17 -6.53 -21.47 26.96
CA TRP A 17 -6.58 -21.62 25.51
C TRP A 17 -7.96 -21.33 24.94
N ALA A 18 -9.03 -21.71 25.64
CA ALA A 18 -10.39 -21.39 25.26
C ALA A 18 -10.63 -19.87 25.24
N MET A 19 -10.20 -19.15 26.28
CA MET A 19 -10.30 -17.68 26.31
C MET A 19 -9.45 -17.01 25.24
N ALA A 20 -8.24 -17.53 24.98
CA ALA A 20 -7.37 -17.05 23.91
C ALA A 20 -8.05 -17.19 22.54
N ALA A 21 -8.59 -18.38 22.24
CA ALA A 21 -9.31 -18.66 21.00
C ALA A 21 -10.54 -17.77 20.85
N PHE A 22 -11.33 -17.58 21.92
CA PHE A 22 -12.49 -16.71 21.93
C PHE A 22 -12.14 -15.24 21.61
N ARG A 23 -11.07 -14.70 22.19
CA ARG A 23 -10.66 -13.31 21.91
C ARG A 23 -10.13 -13.14 20.49
N LEU A 24 -9.38 -14.14 19.99
CA LEU A 24 -8.93 -14.14 18.60
C LEU A 24 -10.11 -14.23 17.63
N SER A 25 -11.14 -15.04 17.95
CA SER A 25 -12.35 -15.11 17.12
C SER A 25 -13.15 -13.81 17.13
N LEU A 26 -13.16 -13.05 18.23
CA LEU A 26 -13.76 -11.71 18.25
C LEU A 26 -13.04 -10.73 17.32
N ILE A 27 -11.70 -10.76 17.29
CA ILE A 27 -10.91 -9.92 16.38
C ILE A 27 -11.19 -10.32 14.92
N ALA A 28 -11.15 -11.62 14.62
CA ALA A 28 -11.44 -12.14 13.29
C ALA A 28 -12.88 -11.81 12.84
N ALA A 29 -13.86 -11.93 13.74
CA ALA A 29 -15.24 -11.55 13.47
C ALA A 29 -15.35 -10.04 13.20
N ALA A 30 -14.70 -9.18 14.00
CA ALA A 30 -14.68 -7.73 13.72
C ALA A 30 -14.12 -7.41 12.33
N MET A 31 -13.04 -8.09 11.92
CA MET A 31 -12.47 -7.96 10.57
C MET A 31 -13.44 -8.44 9.49
N ALA A 32 -14.08 -9.60 9.69
CA ALA A 32 -15.04 -10.16 8.74
C ALA A 32 -16.26 -9.24 8.58
N CYS A 33 -16.81 -8.74 9.68
CA CYS A 33 -17.91 -7.78 9.66
C CYS A 33 -17.51 -6.54 8.82
N LEU A 34 -16.28 -6.04 8.98
CA LEU A 34 -15.80 -4.86 8.25
C LEU A 34 -15.59 -5.17 6.76
N SER A 35 -15.15 -6.38 6.41
CA SER A 35 -14.99 -6.82 5.02
C SER A 35 -16.30 -6.95 4.26
N GLN A 36 -17.38 -7.32 4.95
CA GLN A 36 -18.72 -7.47 4.35
C GLN A 36 -19.40 -6.13 4.08
N ARG A 37 -18.92 -5.07 4.72
CA ARG A 37 -19.46 -3.73 4.51
C ARG A 37 -18.79 -3.13 3.28
N ALA A 38 -19.44 -3.28 2.12
CA ALA A 38 -19.11 -2.48 0.96
C ALA A 38 -19.14 -1.01 1.38
N VAL A 39 -17.99 -0.32 1.29
CA VAL A 39 -17.91 1.11 1.55
C VAL A 39 -18.58 1.79 0.35
N VAL A 40 -19.92 1.78 0.32
CA VAL A 40 -20.66 2.68 -0.55
C VAL A 40 -20.63 4.03 0.17
N GLN A 41 -19.59 4.83 -0.10
CA GLN A 41 -19.59 6.22 0.35
C GLN A 41 -20.81 6.90 -0.29
N LYS A 42 -21.83 7.21 0.52
CA LYS A 42 -22.92 8.07 0.05
C LYS A 42 -22.32 9.44 -0.21
N PRO A 43 -22.55 10.04 -1.39
CA PRO A 43 -21.99 11.33 -1.73
C PRO A 43 -22.49 12.39 -0.74
N ASP A 44 -21.56 13.11 -0.12
CA ASP A 44 -21.88 14.26 0.74
C ASP A 44 -22.26 15.44 -0.15
N LEU A 45 -23.55 15.54 -0.45
CA LEU A 45 -24.09 16.53 -1.38
C LEU A 45 -23.83 17.97 -0.89
N ALA A 46 -23.79 18.20 0.42
CA ALA A 46 -23.48 19.52 0.96
C ALA A 46 -22.01 19.90 0.69
N LEU A 47 -21.09 18.94 0.84
CA LEU A 47 -19.69 19.14 0.49
C LEU A 47 -19.49 19.31 -1.01
N TYR A 48 -20.19 18.54 -1.84
CA TYR A 48 -20.13 18.66 -3.31
C TYR A 48 -20.61 20.03 -3.76
N GLN A 49 -21.74 20.49 -3.22
CA GLN A 49 -22.26 21.83 -3.48
C GLN A 49 -21.26 22.90 -3.07
N LYS A 50 -20.68 22.80 -1.86
CA LYS A 50 -19.68 23.75 -1.37
C LYS A 50 -18.49 23.85 -2.32
N ILE A 51 -17.92 22.70 -2.73
CA ILE A 51 -16.78 22.65 -3.64
C ILE A 51 -17.18 23.19 -5.03
N ALA A 52 -18.38 22.89 -5.52
CA ALA A 52 -18.88 23.42 -6.78
C ALA A 52 -19.00 24.96 -6.75
N SER A 53 -19.49 25.53 -5.64
CA SER A 53 -19.61 26.99 -5.47
C SER A 53 -18.26 27.73 -5.47
N GLU A 54 -17.14 27.03 -5.23
CA GLU A 54 -15.78 27.60 -5.36
C GLU A 54 -15.36 27.74 -6.84
N HIS A 55 -16.01 27.01 -7.75
CA HIS A 55 -15.64 26.91 -9.17
C HIS A 55 -16.68 27.46 -10.15
N PHE A 56 -17.93 27.58 -9.69
CA PHE A 56 -19.09 28.05 -10.44
C PHE A 56 -19.79 29.17 -9.68
N THR A 57 -20.11 30.25 -10.39
CA THR A 57 -20.92 31.35 -9.86
C THR A 57 -22.41 31.00 -9.95
N GLY A 58 -23.17 31.19 -8.87
CA GLY A 58 -24.63 31.04 -8.88
C GLY A 58 -25.15 29.62 -8.60
N VAL A 59 -24.31 28.69 -8.12
CA VAL A 59 -24.78 27.36 -7.69
C VAL A 59 -25.66 27.49 -6.45
N HIS A 60 -26.96 27.22 -6.59
CA HIS A 60 -27.94 27.25 -5.51
C HIS A 60 -28.16 25.86 -4.90
N GLN A 61 -28.20 24.81 -5.74
CA GLN A 61 -28.39 23.43 -5.29
C GLN A 61 -27.83 22.39 -6.29
N LEU A 62 -27.76 21.13 -5.84
CA LEU A 62 -27.52 19.98 -6.70
C LEU A 62 -28.87 19.35 -7.09
N GLY A 63 -29.11 19.12 -8.38
CA GLY A 63 -30.29 18.40 -8.83
C GLY A 63 -30.19 16.88 -8.66
N SER A 64 -31.20 16.16 -9.16
CA SER A 64 -31.29 14.71 -9.01
C SER A 64 -30.16 13.96 -9.72
N ALA A 65 -29.61 12.96 -9.04
CA ALA A 65 -28.50 12.18 -9.56
C ALA A 65 -28.92 11.29 -10.75
N GLN A 66 -28.13 11.28 -11.82
CA GLN A 66 -28.23 10.30 -12.89
C GLN A 66 -26.88 9.61 -13.06
N GLU A 67 -26.80 8.29 -12.84
CA GLU A 67 -25.56 7.51 -12.95
C GLU A 67 -24.37 8.06 -12.12
N GLY A 68 -24.66 8.74 -11.00
CA GLY A 68 -23.67 9.39 -10.14
C GLY A 68 -23.25 10.79 -10.57
N TRP A 69 -23.93 11.38 -11.55
CA TRP A 69 -23.81 12.79 -11.93
C TRP A 69 -24.88 13.64 -11.26
N PHE A 70 -24.45 14.77 -10.69
CA PHE A 70 -25.33 15.75 -10.09
C PHE A 70 -25.29 17.03 -10.92
N PRO A 71 -26.41 17.48 -11.52
CA PRO A 71 -26.46 18.77 -12.19
C PRO A 71 -26.34 19.89 -11.16
N LEU A 72 -25.54 20.91 -11.47
CA LEU A 72 -25.40 22.14 -10.70
C LEU A 72 -26.51 23.10 -11.13
N GLN A 73 -27.43 23.46 -10.24
CA GLN A 73 -28.57 24.30 -10.58
C GLN A 73 -28.45 25.71 -10.02
N SER A 74 -28.85 26.71 -10.81
CA SER A 74 -29.08 28.08 -10.36
C SER A 74 -30.35 28.18 -9.50
N GLU A 75 -30.57 29.35 -8.90
CA GLU A 75 -31.82 29.66 -8.18
C GLU A 75 -33.06 29.58 -9.10
N GLU A 76 -32.87 29.86 -10.40
CA GLU A 76 -33.91 29.80 -11.44
C GLU A 76 -34.12 28.39 -12.01
N GLY A 77 -33.28 27.42 -11.62
CA GLY A 77 -33.34 26.02 -12.04
C GLY A 77 -32.50 25.67 -13.27
N ASP A 78 -31.73 26.62 -13.81
CA ASP A 78 -30.85 26.40 -14.96
C ASP A 78 -29.65 25.52 -14.60
N VAL A 79 -29.24 24.64 -15.52
CA VAL A 79 -28.08 23.77 -15.33
C VAL A 79 -26.81 24.51 -15.71
N LEU A 80 -26.00 24.84 -14.71
CA LEU A 80 -24.70 25.51 -14.86
C LEU A 80 -23.58 24.54 -15.26
N GLY A 81 -23.78 23.25 -14.98
CA GLY A 81 -22.80 22.20 -15.21
C GLY A 81 -23.16 20.92 -14.47
N TRP A 82 -22.20 20.02 -14.33
CA TRP A 82 -22.36 18.75 -13.63
C TRP A 82 -21.17 18.45 -12.73
N ILE A 83 -21.41 17.76 -11.62
CA ILE A 83 -20.38 17.26 -10.72
C ILE A 83 -20.53 15.75 -10.51
N THR A 84 -19.42 15.04 -10.44
CA THR A 84 -19.40 13.60 -10.16
C THR A 84 -18.16 13.22 -9.35
N SER A 85 -18.22 12.07 -8.65
CA SER A 85 -17.06 11.47 -7.98
C SER A 85 -16.46 10.36 -8.83
N THR A 86 -15.16 10.11 -8.68
CA THR A 86 -14.51 8.93 -9.26
C THR A 86 -14.97 7.63 -8.59
N SER A 87 -15.49 7.68 -7.36
CA SER A 87 -16.11 6.52 -6.71
C SER A 87 -17.48 6.19 -7.35
N PRO A 88 -17.84 4.90 -7.50
CA PRO A 88 -17.09 3.70 -7.10
C PRO A 88 -16.07 3.19 -8.14
N GLN A 89 -16.06 3.71 -9.36
CA GLN A 89 -15.23 3.18 -10.46
C GLN A 89 -13.73 3.28 -10.19
N GLY A 90 -13.29 4.30 -9.46
CA GLY A 90 -11.90 4.53 -9.08
C GLY A 90 -11.46 3.82 -7.80
N ASP A 91 -12.37 3.24 -7.01
CA ASP A 91 -12.06 2.70 -5.67
C ASP A 91 -11.10 1.50 -5.74
N GLY A 92 -11.08 0.82 -6.87
CA GLY A 92 -10.16 -0.28 -7.14
C GLY A 92 -8.72 0.17 -7.41
N ILE A 93 -8.47 1.45 -7.67
CA ILE A 93 -7.18 1.95 -8.12
C ILE A 93 -6.38 2.47 -6.91
N VAL A 94 -5.35 1.72 -6.55
CA VAL A 94 -4.50 2.00 -5.38
C VAL A 94 -3.27 2.78 -5.84
N GLY A 95 -2.95 3.86 -5.12
CA GLY A 95 -1.70 4.58 -5.26
C GLY A 95 -0.57 3.89 -4.48
N TYR A 96 0.09 4.61 -3.56
CA TYR A 96 1.15 4.02 -2.75
C TYR A 96 0.61 3.12 -1.63
N ALA A 97 -0.44 3.56 -0.92
CA ALA A 97 -1.03 2.85 0.23
C ALA A 97 -2.54 2.59 0.07
N GLY A 98 -3.27 3.42 -0.69
CA GLY A 98 -4.72 3.30 -0.79
C GLY A 98 -5.31 4.07 -1.97
N PRO A 99 -6.62 3.93 -2.23
CA PRO A 99 -7.32 4.65 -3.29
C PRO A 99 -7.53 6.14 -2.95
N SER A 100 -7.78 6.93 -3.98
CA SER A 100 -8.13 8.35 -3.88
C SER A 100 -9.46 8.64 -4.56
N GLU A 101 -10.31 9.40 -3.89
CA GLU A 101 -11.61 9.84 -4.39
C GLU A 101 -11.49 11.28 -4.88
N LEU A 102 -11.84 11.51 -6.15
CA LEU A 102 -11.77 12.83 -6.78
C LEU A 102 -13.14 13.27 -7.26
N LEU A 103 -13.41 14.57 -7.14
CA LEU A 103 -14.54 15.24 -7.76
C LEU A 103 -14.15 15.80 -9.11
N VAL A 104 -14.93 15.50 -10.14
CA VAL A 104 -14.80 16.04 -11.48
C VAL A 104 -16.01 16.92 -11.75
N MET A 105 -15.75 18.17 -12.12
CA MET A 105 -16.78 19.16 -12.42
C MET A 105 -16.69 19.56 -13.89
N LEU A 106 -17.82 19.45 -14.58
CA LEU A 106 -18.01 19.86 -15.97
C LEU A 106 -18.87 21.12 -16.02
N ASP A 107 -18.58 22.01 -16.97
CA ASP A 107 -19.49 23.10 -17.33
C ASP A 107 -20.66 22.63 -18.20
N ALA A 108 -21.57 23.56 -18.51
CA ALA A 108 -22.72 23.31 -19.38
C ALA A 108 -22.34 22.79 -20.79
N SER A 109 -21.11 23.00 -21.24
CA SER A 109 -20.58 22.50 -22.52
C SER A 109 -19.86 21.15 -22.40
N ARG A 110 -19.95 20.47 -21.23
CA ARG A 110 -19.27 19.21 -20.93
C ARG A 110 -17.74 19.31 -21.02
N GLN A 111 -17.18 20.50 -20.73
CA GLN A 111 -15.75 20.70 -20.54
C GLN A 111 -15.42 20.73 -19.05
N VAL A 112 -14.25 20.20 -18.67
CA VAL A 112 -13.83 20.18 -17.27
C VAL A 112 -13.53 21.58 -16.78
N ARG A 113 -14.27 22.01 -15.77
CA ARG A 113 -13.99 23.24 -15.02
C ARG A 113 -12.92 23.04 -13.97
N ALA A 114 -12.97 21.91 -13.26
CA ALA A 114 -12.00 21.55 -12.23
C ALA A 114 -12.08 20.06 -11.85
N VAL A 115 -10.94 19.53 -11.41
CA VAL A 115 -10.84 18.26 -10.68
C VAL A 115 -10.30 18.53 -9.28
N ARG A 116 -10.91 17.97 -8.24
CA ARG A 116 -10.52 18.20 -6.84
C ARG A 116 -10.44 16.90 -6.06
N LEU A 117 -9.39 16.77 -5.25
CA LEU A 117 -9.27 15.66 -4.32
C LEU A 117 -10.31 15.80 -3.19
N LEU A 118 -11.22 14.83 -3.07
CA LEU A 118 -12.22 14.76 -2.02
C LEU A 118 -11.67 14.04 -0.79
N ALA A 119 -11.18 12.82 -0.96
CA ALA A 119 -10.61 12.00 0.10
C ALA A 119 -9.50 11.10 -0.46
N SER A 120 -8.60 10.61 0.41
CA SER A 120 -7.58 9.65 0.02
C SER A 120 -7.21 8.76 1.19
N ALA A 121 -7.16 7.45 0.93
CA ALA A 121 -6.60 6.44 1.83
C ALA A 121 -5.11 6.20 1.55
N ASP A 122 -4.51 6.97 0.63
CA ASP A 122 -3.08 6.91 0.33
C ASP A 122 -2.24 7.63 1.40
N THR A 123 -0.91 7.54 1.29
CA THR A 123 0.04 8.16 2.21
C THR A 123 -0.12 9.68 2.19
N ALA A 124 -0.46 10.27 3.33
CA ALA A 124 -0.73 11.71 3.46
C ALA A 124 0.40 12.59 2.90
N GLY A 125 1.66 12.18 3.09
CA GLY A 125 2.82 12.87 2.52
C GLY A 125 2.84 12.91 0.98
N HIS A 126 2.51 11.80 0.32
CA HIS A 126 2.39 11.76 -1.14
C HIS A 126 1.17 12.55 -1.62
N VAL A 127 0.03 12.39 -0.94
CA VAL A 127 -1.21 13.11 -1.22
C VAL A 127 -1.02 14.62 -1.14
N GLU A 128 -0.31 15.11 -0.13
CA GLU A 128 -0.08 16.55 0.05
C GLU A 128 0.82 17.14 -1.04
N LYS A 129 1.82 16.38 -1.51
CA LYS A 129 2.63 16.79 -2.68
C LYS A 129 1.75 16.98 -3.91
N VAL A 130 0.84 16.04 -4.17
CA VAL A 130 -0.10 16.13 -5.29
C VAL A 130 -1.09 17.29 -5.10
N ARG A 131 -1.63 17.46 -3.88
CA ARG A 131 -2.55 18.56 -3.54
C ARG A 131 -1.96 19.94 -3.80
N ARG A 132 -0.66 20.12 -3.58
CA ARG A 132 0.04 21.41 -3.77
C ARG A 132 0.49 21.67 -5.21
N ASP A 133 0.52 20.65 -6.06
CA ASP A 133 0.96 20.78 -7.44
C ASP A 133 -0.15 21.36 -8.33
N SER A 134 -0.09 22.67 -8.60
CA SER A 134 -1.11 23.34 -9.42
C SER A 134 -1.13 22.87 -10.88
N ARG A 135 0.01 22.40 -11.41
CA ARG A 135 0.10 21.90 -12.79
C ARG A 135 -0.63 20.57 -12.94
N PHE A 136 -0.49 19.69 -11.95
CA PHE A 136 -1.22 18.43 -11.89
C PHE A 136 -2.74 18.65 -11.98
N TRP A 137 -3.31 19.58 -11.21
CA TRP A 137 -4.75 19.84 -11.24
C TRP A 137 -5.22 20.57 -12.49
N ALA A 138 -4.35 21.41 -13.08
CA ALA A 138 -4.65 22.15 -14.29
C ALA A 138 -4.73 21.26 -15.53
N GLN A 139 -4.14 20.05 -15.50
CA GLN A 139 -4.04 19.17 -16.67
C GLN A 139 -5.39 18.84 -17.31
N TRP A 140 -6.47 18.74 -16.50
CA TRP A 140 -7.81 18.44 -17.00
C TRP A 140 -8.60 19.69 -17.41
N VAL A 141 -8.24 20.89 -16.96
CA VAL A 141 -9.06 22.09 -17.15
C VAL A 141 -9.22 22.40 -18.64
N GLY A 142 -10.47 22.54 -19.10
CA GLY A 142 -10.81 22.77 -20.51
C GLY A 142 -10.84 21.52 -21.38
N GLN A 143 -10.45 20.34 -20.87
CA GLN A 143 -10.60 19.09 -21.60
C GLN A 143 -12.08 18.70 -21.75
N SER A 144 -12.43 18.07 -22.86
CA SER A 144 -13.79 17.55 -23.07
C SER A 144 -14.01 16.27 -22.27
N GLU A 145 -15.23 16.03 -21.81
CA GLU A 145 -15.60 14.81 -21.11
C GLU A 145 -15.11 13.52 -21.81
N ALA A 146 -15.27 13.44 -23.13
CA ALA A 146 -14.89 12.26 -23.91
C ALA A 146 -13.39 11.95 -23.87
N SER A 147 -12.54 12.96 -23.59
CA SER A 147 -11.10 12.78 -23.45
C SER A 147 -10.68 12.26 -22.08
N LEU A 148 -11.53 12.37 -21.06
CA LEU A 148 -11.20 11.96 -19.69
C LEU A 148 -11.08 10.45 -19.52
N GLY A 149 -11.69 9.66 -20.41
CA GLY A 149 -11.51 8.21 -20.46
C GLY A 149 -10.15 7.78 -21.02
N ARG A 150 -9.27 8.71 -21.40
CA ARG A 150 -7.90 8.43 -21.86
C ARG A 150 -6.91 8.59 -20.71
N HIS A 151 -5.87 7.76 -20.72
CA HIS A 151 -4.74 7.83 -19.79
C HIS A 151 -3.42 7.95 -20.54
N ASP A 152 -3.45 8.67 -21.66
CA ASP A 152 -2.28 8.84 -22.52
C ASP A 152 -1.48 10.02 -21.94
N ASP A 153 -0.30 9.75 -21.38
CA ASP A 153 0.66 10.71 -20.81
C ASP A 153 0.12 11.69 -19.74
N PRO A 154 -0.33 11.18 -18.57
CA PRO A 154 -0.73 12.06 -17.46
C PRO A 154 0.46 12.89 -16.94
N LEU A 155 0.20 14.12 -16.51
CA LEU A 155 1.16 14.86 -15.70
C LEU A 155 1.26 14.17 -14.34
N LEU A 156 2.47 13.74 -13.96
CA LEU A 156 2.76 13.09 -12.68
C LEU A 156 3.55 14.02 -11.75
N VAL A 157 3.37 13.83 -10.44
CA VAL A 157 4.02 14.66 -9.42
C VAL A 157 5.28 13.97 -8.91
N SER A 158 6.42 14.64 -9.06
CA SER A 158 7.72 14.11 -8.62
C SER A 158 7.73 13.74 -7.14
N GLY A 159 8.16 12.51 -6.83
CA GLY A 159 8.18 11.99 -5.47
C GLY A 159 6.79 11.67 -4.89
N ALA A 160 5.76 11.64 -5.72
CA ALA A 160 4.41 11.12 -5.44
C ALA A 160 3.79 10.43 -6.68
N SER A 161 4.63 9.97 -7.63
CA SER A 161 4.19 9.53 -8.96
C SER A 161 3.13 8.44 -8.93
N LEU A 162 3.23 7.46 -8.02
CA LEU A 162 2.25 6.38 -7.86
C LEU A 162 0.88 6.90 -7.39
N THR A 163 0.88 7.88 -6.48
CA THR A 163 -0.33 8.51 -5.95
C THR A 163 -0.98 9.40 -7.01
N SER A 164 -0.20 10.23 -7.70
CA SER A 164 -0.72 11.09 -8.78
C SER A 164 -1.23 10.28 -9.97
N ASP A 165 -0.52 9.20 -10.32
CA ASP A 165 -0.92 8.28 -11.38
C ASP A 165 -2.24 7.57 -11.03
N ALA A 166 -2.34 7.02 -9.81
CA ALA A 166 -3.59 6.41 -9.35
C ALA A 166 -4.77 7.38 -9.38
N MET A 167 -4.57 8.67 -9.07
CA MET A 167 -5.60 9.70 -9.21
C MET A 167 -6.01 9.91 -10.67
N THR A 168 -5.05 9.98 -11.60
CA THR A 168 -5.34 10.12 -13.04
C THR A 168 -6.09 8.92 -13.62
N ARG A 169 -5.71 7.72 -13.19
CA ARG A 169 -6.38 6.47 -13.53
C ARG A 169 -7.77 6.37 -12.93
N ALA A 170 -7.97 6.86 -11.69
CA ALA A 170 -9.29 6.91 -11.06
C ALA A 170 -10.25 7.84 -11.84
N VAL A 171 -9.76 8.97 -12.36
CA VAL A 171 -10.53 9.79 -13.31
C VAL A 171 -10.84 8.98 -14.57
N ALA A 172 -9.84 8.39 -15.23
CA ALA A 172 -10.09 7.62 -16.45
C ALA A 172 -11.10 6.46 -16.29
N ALA A 173 -11.01 5.72 -15.18
CA ALA A 173 -11.94 4.65 -14.85
C ALA A 173 -13.39 5.14 -14.73
N ARG A 174 -13.61 6.32 -14.14
CA ARG A 174 -14.93 6.95 -14.02
C ARG A 174 -15.54 7.26 -15.39
N PHE A 175 -14.71 7.58 -16.37
CA PHE A 175 -15.12 7.89 -17.74
C PHE A 175 -15.00 6.70 -18.71
N GLY A 176 -15.03 5.46 -18.18
CA GLY A 176 -15.21 4.26 -18.99
C GLY A 176 -13.93 3.57 -19.47
N ALA A 177 -12.76 3.98 -18.98
CA ALA A 177 -11.49 3.31 -19.30
C ALA A 177 -11.40 1.93 -18.64
N LYS A 178 -11.70 0.87 -19.40
CA LYS A 178 -11.65 -0.53 -18.91
C LYS A 178 -10.25 -0.97 -18.42
N GLN A 179 -9.18 -0.32 -18.90
CA GLN A 179 -7.77 -0.66 -18.59
C GLN A 179 -7.13 0.31 -17.58
N ALA A 180 -7.87 1.27 -17.01
CA ALA A 180 -7.32 2.25 -16.07
C ALA A 180 -6.75 1.64 -14.76
N ALA A 181 -6.96 0.36 -14.48
CA ALA A 181 -6.27 -0.30 -13.37
C ALA A 181 -4.76 -0.56 -13.64
N GLU A 182 -4.30 -0.40 -14.88
CA GLU A 182 -2.99 -0.88 -15.34
C GLU A 182 -2.03 0.30 -15.63
N PHE A 183 -0.77 0.18 -15.21
CA PHE A 183 0.24 1.24 -15.38
C PHE A 183 0.68 1.45 -16.85
N PHE A 184 0.54 0.45 -17.72
CA PHE A 184 0.87 0.47 -19.15
C PHE A 184 -0.22 -0.27 -19.94
N PRO A 185 -1.33 0.40 -20.27
CA PRO A 185 -2.54 -0.27 -20.77
C PRO A 185 -2.46 -0.68 -22.25
N SER A 186 -1.55 -0.08 -23.04
CA SER A 186 -1.45 -0.31 -24.49
C SER A 186 -1.09 -1.76 -24.81
N GLU A 187 -1.90 -2.45 -25.59
CA GLU A 187 -1.56 -3.81 -26.05
C GLU A 187 -0.44 -3.77 -27.09
N VAL A 188 0.29 -4.87 -27.24
CA VAL A 188 1.36 -4.98 -28.24
C VAL A 188 0.75 -5.24 -29.60
N GLU A 189 1.01 -4.36 -30.57
CA GLU A 189 0.52 -4.56 -31.93
C GLU A 189 1.43 -5.53 -32.71
N LEU A 190 0.84 -6.36 -33.56
CA LEU A 190 1.60 -7.28 -34.42
C LEU A 190 2.58 -6.53 -35.35
N ALA A 191 2.27 -5.28 -35.71
CA ALA A 191 3.16 -4.43 -36.48
C ALA A 191 4.49 -4.13 -35.76
N GLU A 192 4.45 -3.90 -34.44
CA GLU A 192 5.66 -3.71 -33.62
C GLU A 192 6.49 -5.01 -33.57
N VAL A 193 5.82 -6.16 -33.42
CA VAL A 193 6.48 -7.47 -33.39
C VAL A 193 7.20 -7.77 -34.71
N LYS A 194 6.63 -7.34 -35.85
CA LYS A 194 7.21 -7.55 -37.18
C LYS A 194 8.54 -6.84 -37.41
N GLU A 195 8.91 -5.88 -36.56
CA GLU A 195 10.23 -5.24 -36.61
C GLU A 195 11.37 -6.27 -36.41
N TRP A 196 11.17 -7.23 -35.51
CA TRP A 196 12.12 -8.31 -35.25
C TRP A 196 11.73 -9.64 -35.91
N PHE A 197 10.43 -9.83 -36.20
CA PHE A 197 9.89 -11.04 -36.80
C PHE A 197 9.09 -10.71 -38.08
N PRO A 198 9.74 -10.40 -39.22
CA PRO A 198 9.03 -9.91 -40.42
C PRO A 198 7.93 -10.85 -40.93
N GLN A 199 8.07 -12.15 -40.69
CA GLN A 199 7.14 -13.19 -41.12
C GLN A 199 6.10 -13.58 -40.05
N ALA A 200 6.04 -12.87 -38.92
CA ALA A 200 5.09 -13.14 -37.85
C ALA A 200 3.63 -13.00 -38.34
N SER A 201 2.84 -14.05 -38.15
CA SER A 201 1.40 -14.06 -38.40
C SER A 201 0.58 -13.84 -37.14
N GLU A 202 1.10 -14.25 -35.97
CA GLU A 202 0.36 -14.22 -34.71
C GLU A 202 1.30 -14.08 -33.50
N LEU A 203 0.82 -13.37 -32.46
CA LEU A 203 1.42 -13.34 -31.13
C LEU A 203 0.48 -14.06 -30.17
N ARG A 204 0.89 -15.21 -29.62
CA ARG A 204 0.10 -16.00 -28.69
C ARG A 204 0.55 -15.76 -27.25
N PRO A 205 -0.35 -15.40 -26.32
CA PRO A 205 0.02 -15.31 -24.91
C PRO A 205 0.32 -16.70 -24.35
N THR A 206 1.24 -16.78 -23.38
CA THR A 206 1.50 -18.01 -22.63
C THR A 206 0.83 -17.95 -21.25
N GLU A 207 0.87 -19.06 -20.49
CA GLU A 207 0.46 -19.08 -19.08
C GLU A 207 1.30 -18.13 -18.20
N ARG A 208 2.47 -17.71 -18.69
CA ARG A 208 3.38 -16.81 -17.98
C ARG A 208 3.08 -15.37 -18.38
N ALA A 209 2.62 -14.58 -17.41
CA ALA A 209 2.30 -13.17 -17.61
C ALA A 209 3.50 -12.42 -18.23
N GLY A 210 3.22 -11.74 -19.35
CA GLY A 210 4.21 -10.96 -20.09
C GLY A 210 5.19 -11.75 -20.95
N VAL A 211 4.98 -13.06 -21.12
CA VAL A 211 5.70 -13.87 -22.10
C VAL A 211 4.73 -14.29 -23.21
N GLY A 212 5.01 -13.85 -24.43
CA GLY A 212 4.29 -14.24 -25.63
C GLY A 212 5.16 -15.06 -26.57
N GLU A 213 4.54 -15.97 -27.30
CA GLU A 213 5.17 -16.72 -28.39
C GLU A 213 4.81 -16.08 -29.72
N VAL A 214 5.82 -15.91 -30.58
CA VAL A 214 5.64 -15.35 -31.93
C VAL A 214 5.61 -16.51 -32.91
N TRP A 215 4.56 -16.56 -33.73
CA TRP A 215 4.30 -17.66 -34.65
C TRP A 215 4.24 -17.19 -36.10
N GLN A 216 4.72 -18.05 -37.00
CA GLN A 216 4.54 -17.98 -38.44
C GLN A 216 3.76 -19.23 -38.88
N GLY A 217 2.45 -19.10 -39.04
CA GLY A 217 1.56 -20.24 -39.25
C GLY A 217 1.61 -21.20 -38.06
N GLU A 218 2.16 -22.40 -38.28
CA GLU A 218 2.34 -23.43 -37.26
C GLU A 218 3.78 -23.52 -36.71
N GLU A 219 4.69 -22.66 -37.15
CA GLU A 219 6.08 -22.64 -36.66
C GLU A 219 6.27 -21.52 -35.63
N LYS A 220 6.89 -21.86 -34.49
CA LYS A 220 7.30 -20.89 -33.48
C LYS A 220 8.61 -20.23 -33.91
N VAL A 221 8.55 -18.95 -34.23
CA VAL A 221 9.69 -18.16 -34.73
C VAL A 221 10.37 -17.33 -33.66
N GLY A 222 9.79 -17.20 -32.47
CA GLY A 222 10.45 -16.53 -31.34
C GLY A 222 9.62 -16.37 -30.10
N LEU A 223 10.17 -15.59 -29.17
CA LEU A 223 9.51 -15.16 -27.94
C LEU A 223 9.55 -13.64 -27.84
N LEU A 224 8.48 -13.07 -27.29
CA LEU A 224 8.38 -11.66 -26.95
C LEU A 224 8.12 -11.52 -25.45
N LEU A 225 8.98 -10.79 -24.77
CA LEU A 225 8.85 -10.47 -23.36
C LEU A 225 8.37 -9.02 -23.20
N ARG A 226 7.50 -8.77 -22.22
CA ARG A 226 7.00 -7.42 -21.90
C ARG A 226 7.08 -7.10 -20.40
N SER A 227 7.88 -6.11 -20.03
CA SER A 227 8.16 -5.77 -18.61
C SER A 227 6.88 -5.47 -17.81
N ALA A 228 5.93 -4.73 -18.39
CA ALA A 228 4.68 -4.31 -17.74
C ALA A 228 3.81 -5.46 -17.24
N ARG A 229 3.94 -6.64 -17.87
CA ARG A 229 3.16 -7.84 -17.55
C ARG A 229 3.98 -8.90 -16.81
N MET A 230 5.30 -8.72 -16.73
CA MET A 230 6.22 -9.65 -16.06
C MET A 230 6.48 -9.31 -14.58
N GLY A 231 5.90 -8.23 -14.06
CA GLY A 231 6.07 -7.79 -12.67
C GLY A 231 7.49 -7.28 -12.35
N VAL A 232 8.17 -6.69 -13.35
CA VAL A 232 9.51 -6.14 -13.19
C VAL A 232 9.44 -4.84 -12.39
N THR A 233 10.28 -4.70 -11.37
CA THR A 233 10.24 -3.57 -10.42
C THR A 233 11.39 -2.57 -10.59
N ALA A 234 12.27 -2.81 -11.56
CA ALA A 234 13.36 -1.91 -11.89
C ALA A 234 12.81 -0.53 -12.31
N ARG A 235 13.52 0.53 -11.91
CA ARG A 235 13.12 1.92 -12.14
C ARG A 235 14.26 2.68 -12.81
N GLY A 236 13.91 3.60 -13.69
CA GLY A 236 14.80 4.62 -14.21
C GLY A 236 14.96 5.77 -13.22
N PHE A 237 15.06 6.99 -13.74
CA PHE A 237 15.24 8.20 -12.95
C PHE A 237 14.03 8.56 -12.09
N GLN A 238 12.81 8.40 -12.61
CA GLN A 238 11.55 8.80 -11.95
C GLN A 238 10.47 7.71 -11.93
N GLY A 239 10.56 6.67 -12.75
CA GLY A 239 9.50 5.68 -12.82
C GLY A 239 9.86 4.36 -13.50
N ALA A 240 8.85 3.53 -13.67
CA ALA A 240 8.95 2.26 -14.39
C ALA A 240 8.90 2.49 -15.91
N ALA A 241 9.34 1.49 -16.68
CA ALA A 241 9.33 1.50 -18.12
C ALA A 241 8.62 0.25 -18.68
N ASP A 242 7.85 0.42 -19.76
CA ASP A 242 7.33 -0.68 -20.58
C ASP A 242 8.35 -1.01 -21.67
N VAL A 243 9.00 -2.15 -21.51
CA VAL A 243 10.11 -2.61 -22.33
C VAL A 243 9.71 -3.91 -23.01
N LEU A 244 9.96 -4.00 -24.31
CA LEU A 244 9.89 -5.24 -25.07
C LEU A 244 11.27 -5.82 -25.26
N VAL A 245 11.38 -7.14 -25.14
CA VAL A 245 12.58 -7.90 -25.52
C VAL A 245 12.16 -9.02 -26.45
N ALA A 246 12.66 -9.00 -27.69
CA ALA A 246 12.47 -10.05 -28.67
C ALA A 246 13.62 -11.05 -28.58
N LEU A 247 13.28 -12.34 -28.56
CA LEU A 247 14.23 -13.44 -28.43
C LEU A 247 14.07 -14.46 -29.56
N THR A 248 15.16 -15.18 -29.85
CA THR A 248 15.14 -16.39 -30.68
C THR A 248 14.17 -17.45 -30.12
N PRO A 249 13.72 -18.43 -30.94
CA PRO A 249 12.84 -19.51 -30.48
C PRO A 249 13.37 -20.27 -29.26
N THR A 250 14.70 -20.40 -29.17
CA THR A 250 15.46 -21.06 -28.12
C THR A 250 15.74 -20.19 -26.90
N ALA A 251 15.36 -18.91 -26.92
CA ALA A 251 15.61 -17.93 -25.86
C ALA A 251 17.09 -17.73 -25.50
N ASP A 252 18.01 -17.99 -26.43
CA ASP A 252 19.46 -17.92 -26.23
C ASP A 252 20.09 -16.62 -26.74
N GLN A 253 19.41 -15.89 -27.63
CA GLN A 253 19.86 -14.61 -28.17
C GLN A 253 18.76 -13.56 -28.17
N VAL A 254 19.16 -12.32 -27.95
CA VAL A 254 18.30 -11.14 -28.05
C VAL A 254 18.28 -10.66 -29.49
N LEU A 255 17.10 -10.62 -30.11
CA LEU A 255 16.89 -10.07 -31.46
C LEU A 255 16.77 -8.54 -31.43
N GLY A 256 16.24 -8.01 -30.34
CA GLY A 256 16.19 -6.58 -30.08
C GLY A 256 15.44 -6.23 -28.81
N VAL A 257 15.57 -4.97 -28.43
CA VAL A 257 14.91 -4.36 -27.27
C VAL A 257 14.22 -3.09 -27.75
N SER A 258 13.05 -2.78 -27.18
CA SER A 258 12.40 -1.49 -27.40
C SER A 258 11.88 -0.94 -26.08
N LEU A 259 12.09 0.36 -25.87
CA LEU A 259 11.38 1.12 -24.87
C LEU A 259 10.07 1.61 -25.50
N ARG A 260 8.93 1.01 -25.12
CA ARG A 260 7.63 1.43 -25.65
C ARG A 260 7.14 2.70 -24.99
N ASP A 261 7.20 2.72 -23.65
CA ASP A 261 6.71 3.79 -22.81
C ASP A 261 7.55 3.86 -21.53
N SER A 262 7.64 5.03 -20.92
CA SER A 262 8.41 5.27 -19.71
C SER A 262 7.76 6.34 -18.84
N ARG A 263 7.80 6.12 -17.52
CA ARG A 263 7.38 7.12 -16.54
C ARG A 263 8.54 8.03 -16.09
N ASP A 264 9.68 7.97 -16.78
CA ASP A 264 10.74 8.97 -16.65
C ASP A 264 10.36 10.26 -17.39
N ASN A 265 10.87 11.39 -16.93
CA ASN A 265 10.61 12.68 -17.58
C ASN A 265 11.32 12.80 -18.93
N GLN A 266 10.67 13.52 -19.84
CA GLN A 266 11.30 13.96 -21.08
C GLN A 266 12.36 15.05 -20.81
N PRO A 267 13.43 15.14 -21.63
CA PRO A 267 13.69 14.35 -22.85
C PRO A 267 14.32 12.97 -22.60
N TYR A 268 14.71 12.64 -21.36
CA TYR A 268 15.51 11.45 -21.07
C TYR A 268 14.89 10.13 -21.53
N ALA A 269 13.57 9.98 -21.39
CA ALA A 269 12.85 8.83 -21.89
C ALA A 269 12.91 8.72 -23.43
N GLY A 270 12.70 9.83 -24.14
CA GLY A 270 12.82 9.92 -25.59
C GLY A 270 14.25 9.65 -26.08
N ASP A 271 15.26 10.25 -25.45
CA ASP A 271 16.67 10.05 -25.81
C ASP A 271 17.07 8.57 -25.68
N VAL A 272 16.61 7.90 -24.62
CA VAL A 272 16.84 6.46 -24.43
C VAL A 272 16.04 5.62 -25.42
N GLN A 273 14.80 6.00 -25.73
CA GLN A 273 13.96 5.31 -26.70
C GLN A 273 14.59 5.35 -28.10
N ASP A 274 15.09 6.51 -28.51
CA ASP A 274 15.76 6.72 -29.79
C ASP A 274 17.08 5.92 -29.84
N GLU A 275 17.92 6.02 -28.81
CA GLU A 275 19.20 5.31 -28.79
C GLU A 275 18.99 3.79 -28.88
N VAL A 276 18.05 3.23 -28.11
CA VAL A 276 17.73 1.79 -28.15
C VAL A 276 17.22 1.37 -29.53
N ARG A 277 16.37 2.19 -30.16
CA ARG A 277 15.80 1.91 -31.48
C ARG A 277 16.86 1.93 -32.59
N TYR A 278 17.74 2.94 -32.59
CA TYR A 278 18.66 3.16 -33.71
C TYR A 278 20.02 2.47 -33.54
N ALA A 279 20.56 2.42 -32.32
CA ALA A 279 21.88 1.83 -32.09
C ALA A 279 21.86 0.30 -32.18
N LYS A 280 20.68 -0.33 -31.98
CA LYS A 280 20.47 -1.79 -31.99
C LYS A 280 21.48 -2.57 -31.15
N SER A 281 21.99 -1.95 -30.08
CA SER A 281 23.11 -2.47 -29.27
C SER A 281 22.84 -3.80 -28.58
N PHE A 282 21.57 -4.21 -28.53
CA PHE A 282 21.12 -5.48 -27.96
C PHE A 282 20.95 -6.60 -29.01
N ALA A 283 20.95 -6.27 -30.30
CA ALA A 283 20.66 -7.22 -31.36
C ALA A 283 21.82 -8.23 -31.54
N GLY A 284 21.49 -9.52 -31.55
CA GLY A 284 22.44 -10.63 -31.68
C GLY A 284 23.22 -10.96 -30.41
N VAL A 285 23.00 -10.25 -29.30
CA VAL A 285 23.69 -10.50 -28.04
C VAL A 285 23.17 -11.80 -27.42
N ARG A 286 24.08 -12.69 -26.98
CA ARG A 286 23.68 -13.88 -26.23
C ARG A 286 23.10 -13.48 -24.89
N VAL A 287 22.03 -14.15 -24.49
CA VAL A 287 21.35 -13.84 -23.21
C VAL A 287 22.30 -14.01 -22.03
N ASP A 288 23.15 -15.04 -22.02
CA ASP A 288 24.11 -15.29 -20.94
C ASP A 288 25.12 -14.14 -20.78
N ASP A 289 25.61 -13.59 -21.89
CA ASP A 289 26.58 -12.49 -21.89
C ASP A 289 25.92 -11.22 -21.31
N LEU A 290 24.69 -10.95 -21.71
CA LEU A 290 23.92 -9.82 -21.19
C LEU A 290 23.59 -9.96 -19.70
N LEU A 291 23.34 -11.19 -19.23
CA LEU A 291 23.12 -11.48 -17.80
C LEU A 291 24.41 -11.39 -16.96
N ALA A 292 25.57 -11.64 -17.56
CA ALA A 292 26.87 -11.55 -16.91
C ALA A 292 27.41 -10.11 -16.84
N ALA A 293 26.97 -9.23 -17.75
CA ALA A 293 27.37 -7.84 -17.81
C ALA A 293 27.00 -7.07 -16.52
N ARG A 294 27.97 -6.30 -16.01
CA ARG A 294 27.81 -5.49 -14.78
C ARG A 294 27.53 -4.02 -15.04
N GLU A 295 27.95 -3.52 -16.20
CA GLU A 295 27.84 -2.12 -16.56
C GLU A 295 26.95 -1.94 -17.79
N HIS A 296 25.97 -1.05 -17.68
CA HIS A 296 25.05 -0.75 -18.78
C HIS A 296 25.75 -0.06 -19.96
N GLY A 297 26.87 0.64 -19.72
CA GLY A 297 27.59 1.39 -20.75
C GLY A 297 28.18 0.55 -21.88
N GLU A 298 28.29 -0.77 -21.69
CA GLU A 298 28.67 -1.72 -22.74
C GLU A 298 27.56 -1.90 -23.80
N PHE A 299 26.31 -1.62 -23.44
CA PHE A 299 25.14 -1.83 -24.29
C PHE A 299 24.39 -0.54 -24.59
N LEU A 300 24.28 0.37 -23.64
CA LEU A 300 23.46 1.56 -23.78
C LEU A 300 24.05 2.71 -22.98
N LEU A 301 24.53 3.72 -23.70
CA LEU A 301 25.11 4.92 -23.10
C LEU A 301 24.46 6.15 -23.72
N VAL A 302 23.63 6.83 -22.93
CA VAL A 302 22.91 8.04 -23.35
C VAL A 302 23.37 9.20 -22.48
N SER A 303 23.97 10.21 -23.12
CA SER A 303 24.47 11.40 -22.43
C SER A 303 23.30 12.16 -21.77
N GLY A 304 23.39 12.41 -20.47
CA GLY A 304 22.35 13.11 -19.70
C GLY A 304 21.18 12.23 -19.23
N ALA A 305 21.02 11.01 -19.77
CA ALA A 305 19.94 10.08 -19.42
C ALA A 305 20.45 8.76 -18.78
N SER A 306 21.63 8.78 -18.15
CA SER A 306 22.31 7.57 -17.66
C SER A 306 21.48 6.76 -16.66
N MET A 307 20.68 7.40 -15.80
CA MET A 307 19.80 6.70 -14.86
C MET A 307 18.64 5.96 -15.56
N THR A 308 18.06 6.57 -16.60
CA THR A 308 17.02 5.97 -17.43
C THR A 308 17.58 4.80 -18.25
N ALA A 309 18.76 4.99 -18.87
CA ALA A 309 19.47 3.93 -19.60
C ALA A 309 19.84 2.75 -18.69
N HIS A 310 20.34 3.03 -17.48
CA HIS A 310 20.60 2.01 -16.47
C HIS A 310 19.32 1.27 -16.06
N GLY A 311 18.22 2.00 -15.84
CA GLY A 311 16.92 1.42 -15.51
C GLY A 311 16.41 0.47 -16.59
N LEU A 312 16.54 0.84 -17.87
CA LEU A 312 16.21 -0.04 -18.99
C LEU A 312 17.09 -1.28 -19.01
N PHE A 313 18.41 -1.13 -18.88
CA PHE A 313 19.34 -2.26 -18.86
C PHE A 313 19.01 -3.26 -17.74
N VAL A 314 18.77 -2.79 -16.51
CA VAL A 314 18.39 -3.64 -15.39
C VAL A 314 17.02 -4.30 -15.63
N THR A 315 16.08 -3.59 -16.26
CA THR A 315 14.78 -4.14 -16.67
C THR A 315 14.95 -5.30 -17.64
N VAL A 316 15.79 -5.13 -18.67
CA VAL A 316 16.09 -6.18 -19.65
C VAL A 316 16.73 -7.39 -18.97
N GLN A 317 17.75 -7.20 -18.12
CA GLN A 317 18.38 -8.30 -17.39
C GLN A 317 17.36 -9.07 -16.53
N GLU A 318 16.49 -8.36 -15.82
CA GLU A 318 15.47 -8.98 -14.97
C GLU A 318 14.42 -9.75 -15.80
N MET A 319 14.00 -9.21 -16.94
CA MET A 319 13.10 -9.91 -17.88
C MET A 319 13.74 -11.22 -18.37
N LEU A 320 15.02 -11.17 -18.75
CA LEU A 320 15.76 -12.34 -19.24
C LEU A 320 15.94 -13.40 -18.15
N ARG A 321 16.33 -13.01 -16.93
CA ARG A 321 16.42 -13.95 -15.79
C ARG A 321 15.10 -14.65 -15.56
N ARG A 322 14.01 -13.87 -15.53
CA ARG A 322 12.66 -14.42 -15.33
C ARG A 322 12.30 -15.37 -16.46
N ALA A 323 12.52 -14.99 -17.72
CA ALA A 323 12.23 -15.83 -18.87
C ALA A 323 12.97 -17.18 -18.82
N GLN A 324 14.27 -17.17 -18.46
CA GLN A 324 15.09 -18.39 -18.33
C GLN A 324 14.66 -19.29 -17.16
N THR A 325 14.19 -18.74 -16.04
CA THR A 325 13.67 -19.55 -14.94
C THR A 325 12.33 -20.20 -15.33
N THR A 326 12.34 -21.53 -15.55
CA THR A 326 11.16 -22.37 -15.84
C THR A 326 10.21 -22.51 -14.64
N SER A 327 10.62 -22.01 -13.47
CA SER A 327 9.76 -21.87 -12.30
C SER A 327 9.71 -20.38 -11.97
N ALA A 328 8.52 -19.87 -11.66
CA ALA A 328 8.39 -18.57 -11.02
C ALA A 328 9.17 -18.62 -9.69
N VAL A 329 10.46 -18.28 -9.74
CA VAL A 329 11.19 -17.94 -8.53
C VAL A 329 10.59 -16.62 -8.13
N SER A 330 9.59 -16.67 -7.25
CA SER A 330 9.37 -15.63 -6.28
C SER A 330 10.74 -15.43 -5.61
N ALA A 331 11.55 -14.53 -6.17
CA ALA A 331 12.86 -14.22 -5.65
C ALA A 331 12.59 -13.65 -4.28
N TRP A 332 12.70 -14.51 -3.27
CA TRP A 332 12.41 -14.14 -1.90
C TRP A 332 13.44 -13.06 -1.56
N PRO A 333 13.05 -11.77 -1.49
CA PRO A 333 14.00 -10.70 -1.30
C PRO A 333 14.80 -11.02 -0.03
N TRP A 334 16.12 -10.85 -0.04
CA TRP A 334 16.95 -11.08 1.14
C TRP A 334 16.44 -10.31 2.38
N GLN A 335 15.74 -9.19 2.16
CA GLN A 335 15.00 -8.44 3.18
C GLN A 335 13.91 -9.27 3.88
N GLN A 336 13.22 -10.16 3.18
CA GLN A 336 12.24 -11.09 3.76
C GLN A 336 12.93 -12.14 4.63
N ALA A 337 14.06 -12.70 4.20
CA ALA A 337 14.85 -13.61 5.03
C ALA A 337 15.37 -12.92 6.30
N LEU A 338 15.93 -11.71 6.18
CA LEU A 338 16.35 -10.91 7.33
C LEU A 338 15.19 -10.55 8.26
N GLY A 339 14.05 -10.18 7.70
CA GLY A 339 12.85 -9.91 8.46
C GLY A 339 12.37 -11.14 9.23
N LEU A 340 12.38 -12.33 8.63
CA LEU A 340 12.05 -13.58 9.33
C LEU A 340 13.04 -13.91 10.45
N LEU A 341 14.34 -13.73 10.22
CA LEU A 341 15.37 -13.88 11.25
C LEU A 341 15.15 -12.90 12.40
N TRP A 342 14.76 -11.66 12.11
CA TRP A 342 14.38 -10.66 13.10
C TRP A 342 13.05 -10.99 13.83
N LEU A 343 12.09 -11.64 13.19
CA LEU A 343 10.90 -12.10 13.91
C LEU A 343 11.25 -13.25 14.86
N LEU A 344 12.03 -14.22 14.37
CA LEU A 344 12.46 -15.38 15.15
C LEU A 344 13.35 -14.98 16.34
N GLY A 345 14.32 -14.10 16.11
CA GLY A 345 15.20 -13.58 17.15
C GLY A 345 14.44 -12.90 18.28
N GLY A 346 13.40 -12.11 17.96
CA GLY A 346 12.62 -11.38 18.95
C GLY A 346 11.81 -12.32 19.84
N VAL A 347 11.26 -13.38 19.27
CA VAL A 347 10.59 -14.44 20.03
C VAL A 347 11.59 -15.16 20.94
N VAL A 348 12.76 -15.57 20.43
CA VAL A 348 13.79 -16.25 21.23
C VAL A 348 14.24 -15.38 22.41
N VAL A 349 14.54 -14.11 22.16
CA VAL A 349 14.96 -13.16 23.20
C VAL A 349 13.86 -12.93 24.25
N ALA A 350 12.58 -12.96 23.85
CA ALA A 350 11.47 -12.80 24.80
C ALA A 350 11.35 -13.95 25.81
N PHE A 351 11.67 -15.18 25.39
CA PHE A 351 11.54 -16.37 26.25
C PHE A 351 12.83 -16.77 26.95
N ARG A 352 13.99 -16.55 26.32
CA ARG A 352 15.29 -17.04 26.79
C ARG A 352 16.35 -15.93 26.97
N GLY A 353 16.09 -14.72 26.50
CA GLY A 353 17.10 -13.65 26.49
C GLY A 353 17.35 -13.03 27.86
N GLY A 354 18.64 -12.93 28.23
CA GLY A 354 19.15 -12.18 29.37
C GLY A 354 19.16 -10.66 29.15
N LYS A 355 19.60 -9.88 30.16
CA LYS A 355 19.56 -8.41 30.14
C LYS A 355 20.35 -7.80 28.97
N SER A 356 21.53 -8.35 28.66
CA SER A 356 22.39 -7.87 27.57
C SER A 356 21.81 -8.21 26.20
N TRP A 357 21.28 -9.43 26.03
CA TRP A 357 20.63 -9.86 24.78
C TRP A 357 19.43 -8.99 24.45
N ARG A 358 18.60 -8.66 25.45
CA ARG A 358 17.45 -7.75 25.27
C ARG A 358 17.87 -6.34 24.87
N LEU A 359 19.04 -5.87 25.30
CA LEU A 359 19.56 -4.56 24.90
C LEU A 359 20.02 -4.58 23.44
N CYS A 360 20.87 -5.54 23.07
CA CYS A 360 21.31 -5.72 21.68
C CYS A 360 20.12 -5.87 20.73
N TYR A 361 19.11 -6.65 21.16
CA TYR A 361 17.90 -6.85 20.36
C TYR A 361 17.07 -5.58 20.19
N ALA A 362 17.01 -4.71 21.20
CA ALA A 362 16.31 -3.44 21.07
C ALA A 362 16.97 -2.54 20.02
N VAL A 363 18.30 -2.51 19.95
CA VAL A 363 19.04 -1.78 18.91
C VAL A 363 18.77 -2.40 17.53
N LEU A 364 18.78 -3.73 17.44
CA LEU A 364 18.45 -4.44 16.21
C LEU A 364 17.02 -4.12 15.73
N SER A 365 16.03 -4.14 16.62
CA SER A 365 14.64 -3.83 16.26
C SER A 365 14.43 -2.37 15.84
N VAL A 366 15.16 -1.41 16.42
CA VAL A 366 15.16 -0.03 15.90
C VAL A 366 15.76 0.02 14.49
N SER A 367 16.88 -0.67 14.27
CA SER A 367 17.55 -0.71 12.96
C SER A 367 16.66 -1.37 11.90
N ALA A 368 15.97 -2.46 12.25
CA ALA A 368 14.98 -3.11 11.41
C ALA A 368 13.81 -2.17 11.07
N GLY A 369 13.36 -1.36 12.03
CA GLY A 369 12.35 -0.32 11.78
C GLY A 369 12.80 0.71 10.74
N LEU A 370 14.03 1.22 10.85
CA LEU A 370 14.57 2.23 9.92
C LEU A 370 14.84 1.68 8.51
N THR A 371 15.13 0.39 8.39
CA THR A 371 15.54 -0.24 7.13
C THR A 371 14.40 -0.95 6.41
N LEU A 372 13.50 -1.59 7.14
CA LEU A 372 12.39 -2.36 6.58
C LEU A 372 11.06 -1.59 6.64
N GLY A 373 10.89 -0.65 7.58
CA GLY A 373 9.63 0.09 7.77
C GLY A 373 8.44 -0.78 8.21
N TRP A 374 8.68 -2.05 8.58
CA TRP A 374 7.62 -3.00 8.91
C TRP A 374 7.13 -2.83 10.34
N MET A 375 5.86 -2.46 10.48
CA MET A 375 5.20 -2.29 11.77
C MET A 375 3.76 -2.76 11.70
N LEU A 376 3.32 -3.45 12.73
CA LEU A 376 1.90 -3.70 12.98
C LEU A 376 1.24 -2.46 13.58
N GLY A 377 0.24 -1.93 12.89
CA GLY A 377 -0.62 -0.84 13.33
C GLY A 377 -2.11 -1.13 13.12
N GLN A 378 -2.98 -0.27 13.66
CA GLN A 378 -4.43 -0.37 13.47
C GLN A 378 -4.85 -0.10 12.02
N ASP A 379 -4.21 0.87 11.38
CA ASP A 379 -4.43 1.20 9.98
C ASP A 379 -4.26 -0.02 9.07
N GLN A 380 -3.15 -0.76 9.22
CA GLN A 380 -2.89 -2.00 8.50
C GLN A 380 -4.01 -3.04 8.71
N LEU A 381 -4.45 -3.27 9.95
CA LEU A 381 -5.51 -4.25 10.25
C LEU A 381 -6.86 -3.85 9.65
N ILE A 382 -7.20 -2.56 9.71
CA ILE A 382 -8.43 -2.00 9.16
C ILE A 382 -8.42 -2.10 7.64
N GLN A 383 -7.30 -1.74 6.99
CA GLN A 383 -7.17 -1.82 5.54
C GLN A 383 -7.20 -3.26 5.03
N TRP A 384 -6.49 -4.18 5.70
CA TRP A 384 -6.55 -5.62 5.36
C TRP A 384 -7.95 -6.20 5.50
N ALA A 385 -8.73 -5.73 6.48
CA ALA A 385 -10.11 -6.13 6.64
C ALA A 385 -11.02 -5.56 5.54
N ARG A 386 -10.81 -4.29 5.13
CA ARG A 386 -11.62 -3.63 4.07
C ARG A 386 -11.35 -4.17 2.66
N TYR A 387 -10.12 -4.56 2.36
CA TYR A 387 -9.66 -4.93 1.02
C TYR A 387 -9.13 -6.37 0.97
N SER A 388 -9.87 -7.30 1.59
CA SER A 388 -9.47 -8.71 1.77
C SER A 388 -9.39 -9.52 0.46
N ASP A 389 -9.88 -8.99 -0.65
CA ASP A 389 -10.02 -9.60 -1.97
C ASP A 389 -8.85 -9.31 -2.94
N ARG A 390 -7.81 -8.60 -2.48
CA ARG A 390 -6.65 -8.18 -3.29
C ARG A 390 -5.32 -8.79 -2.83
N ASP A 391 -4.34 -8.85 -3.74
CA ASP A 391 -3.01 -9.46 -3.57
C ASP A 391 -2.44 -9.31 -2.16
N TRP A 392 -2.37 -10.44 -1.46
CA TRP A 392 -2.08 -10.54 -0.04
C TRP A 392 -0.66 -10.01 0.28
N PRO A 393 -0.47 -9.28 1.39
CA PRO A 393 0.76 -8.53 1.67
C PRO A 393 1.98 -9.43 1.88
N ALA A 394 3.18 -8.84 1.72
CA ALA A 394 4.48 -9.51 1.86
C ALA A 394 4.53 -10.48 3.06
N GLY A 395 4.84 -11.76 2.80
CA GLY A 395 4.82 -12.87 3.76
C GLY A 395 5.28 -12.56 5.19
N PRO A 396 6.40 -11.84 5.41
CA PRO A 396 6.89 -11.51 6.74
C PRO A 396 5.95 -10.64 7.58
N LEU A 397 5.20 -9.70 6.99
CA LEU A 397 4.25 -8.86 7.74
C LEU A 397 3.11 -9.68 8.30
N LEU A 398 2.63 -10.68 7.55
CA LEU A 398 1.61 -11.62 8.02
C LEU A 398 2.10 -12.46 9.18
N ILE A 399 3.34 -12.96 9.06
CA ILE A 399 3.98 -13.73 10.12
C ILE A 399 4.17 -12.87 11.36
N MET A 400 4.55 -11.59 11.20
CA MET A 400 4.64 -10.65 12.31
C MET A 400 3.28 -10.43 12.99
N THR A 401 2.20 -10.19 12.21
CA THR A 401 0.84 -10.04 12.73
C THR A 401 0.40 -11.31 13.46
N ALA A 402 0.67 -12.49 12.89
CA ALA A 402 0.38 -13.77 13.52
C ALA A 402 1.14 -13.94 14.85
N ILE A 403 2.44 -13.62 14.88
CA ILE A 403 3.23 -13.63 16.12
C ILE A 403 2.66 -12.65 17.14
N ALA A 404 2.30 -11.44 16.72
CA ALA A 404 1.78 -10.40 17.58
C ALA A 404 0.41 -10.76 18.18
N LEU A 405 -0.44 -11.52 17.49
CA LEU A 405 -1.74 -11.94 18.02
C LEU A 405 -1.66 -13.28 18.78
N LEU A 406 -1.03 -14.30 18.19
CA LEU A 406 -1.03 -15.67 18.74
C LEU A 406 -0.15 -15.78 19.99
N VAL A 407 1.07 -15.22 19.98
CA VAL A 407 1.98 -15.39 21.11
C VAL A 407 1.40 -14.75 22.39
N PRO A 408 0.91 -13.50 22.38
CA PRO A 408 0.31 -12.91 23.57
C PRO A 408 -0.97 -13.61 24.01
N ALA A 409 -1.80 -14.10 23.08
CA ALA A 409 -3.03 -14.82 23.39
C ALA A 409 -2.76 -16.13 24.16
N PHE A 410 -1.81 -16.95 23.71
CA PHE A 410 -1.57 -18.26 24.32
C PHE A 410 -0.54 -18.25 25.45
N THR A 411 0.38 -17.27 25.48
CA THR A 411 1.46 -17.21 26.48
C THR A 411 1.24 -16.12 27.54
N GLY A 412 0.35 -15.17 27.30
CA GLY A 412 0.15 -13.99 28.15
C GLY A 412 1.30 -12.98 28.10
N LYS A 413 2.32 -13.19 27.25
CA LYS A 413 3.48 -12.30 27.11
C LYS A 413 3.35 -11.47 25.84
N ASN A 414 3.41 -10.14 25.97
CA ASN A 414 3.30 -9.23 24.84
C ASN A 414 4.65 -9.07 24.11
N VAL A 415 5.06 -10.10 23.36
CA VAL A 415 6.37 -10.18 22.68
C VAL A 415 6.56 -9.06 21.66
N TYR A 416 5.49 -8.71 20.94
CA TYR A 416 5.56 -7.69 19.89
C TYR A 416 5.98 -6.34 20.46
N CYS A 417 5.20 -5.75 21.37
CA CYS A 417 5.53 -4.43 21.94
C CYS A 417 6.86 -4.41 22.72
N ALA A 418 7.24 -5.53 23.33
CA ALA A 418 8.43 -5.60 24.18
C ALA A 418 9.74 -5.79 23.40
N HIS A 419 9.71 -6.50 22.26
CA HIS A 419 10.94 -6.95 21.58
C HIS A 419 10.93 -6.74 20.06
N LEU A 420 9.78 -6.80 19.40
CA LEU A 420 9.72 -6.67 17.94
C LEU A 420 9.44 -5.22 17.52
N CYS A 421 8.44 -4.56 18.09
CA CYS A 421 8.04 -3.21 17.70
C CYS A 421 9.22 -2.22 17.78
N PRO A 422 9.66 -1.62 16.66
CA PRO A 422 10.77 -0.65 16.65
C PRO A 422 10.55 0.54 17.59
N HIS A 423 9.32 1.06 17.64
CA HIS A 423 8.99 2.18 18.53
C HIS A 423 8.98 1.79 20.01
N GLY A 424 8.58 0.56 20.36
CA GLY A 424 8.68 0.05 21.73
C GLY A 424 10.13 -0.19 22.15
N ALA A 425 10.96 -0.66 21.23
CA ALA A 425 12.40 -0.82 21.42
C ALA A 425 13.09 0.54 21.61
N ALA A 426 12.78 1.54 20.77
CA ALA A 426 13.30 2.90 20.89
C ALA A 426 12.97 3.53 22.25
N GLN A 427 11.72 3.44 22.70
CA GLN A 427 11.33 3.90 24.05
C GLN A 427 12.10 3.17 25.17
N SER A 428 12.37 1.87 24.99
CA SER A 428 13.11 1.08 25.97
C SER A 428 14.60 1.42 26.02
N LEU A 429 15.18 1.90 24.92
CA LEU A 429 16.55 2.41 24.84
C LEU A 429 16.66 3.79 25.48
N VAL A 430 15.78 4.71 25.08
CA VAL A 430 15.73 6.10 25.58
C VAL A 430 15.42 6.13 27.08
N GLY A 431 14.54 5.25 27.56
CA GLY A 431 14.24 5.12 29.00
C GLY A 431 15.40 4.62 29.86
N ARG A 432 16.56 4.28 29.28
CA ARG A 432 17.80 3.98 30.02
C ARG A 432 18.69 5.20 30.22
N LEU A 433 18.40 6.32 29.55
CA LEU A 433 19.19 7.55 29.67
C LEU A 433 19.10 8.19 31.06
N THR A 434 18.04 7.89 31.82
CA THR A 434 17.89 8.35 33.20
C THR A 434 17.52 7.21 34.15
N GLN A 435 18.01 7.29 35.39
CA GLN A 435 17.58 6.44 36.49
C GLN A 435 16.35 7.00 37.22
N LYS A 436 16.04 8.29 37.01
CA LYS A 436 14.94 8.99 37.69
C LYS A 436 13.62 8.68 36.99
N ARG A 437 12.87 7.72 37.55
CA ARG A 437 11.54 7.34 37.07
C ARG A 437 10.46 8.12 37.79
N TRP A 438 9.50 8.66 37.05
CA TRP A 438 8.34 9.33 37.64
C TRP A 438 7.22 8.31 37.89
N ALA A 439 6.72 8.28 39.12
CA ALA A 439 5.52 7.53 39.45
C ALA A 439 4.30 8.39 39.10
N LEU A 440 3.49 7.91 38.15
CA LEU A 440 2.28 8.63 37.76
C LEU A 440 1.22 8.49 38.88
N PRO A 441 0.60 9.59 39.36
CA PRO A 441 -0.46 9.50 40.37
C PRO A 441 -1.63 8.64 39.88
N SER A 442 -2.29 7.92 40.80
CA SER A 442 -3.32 6.92 40.47
C SER A 442 -4.50 7.46 39.64
N ARG A 443 -4.86 8.74 39.81
CA ARG A 443 -5.87 9.44 38.98
C ARG A 443 -5.46 9.55 37.51
N TRP A 444 -4.22 9.99 37.27
CA TRP A 444 -3.66 10.18 35.93
C TRP A 444 -3.40 8.84 35.26
N HIS A 445 -2.92 7.85 36.02
CA HIS A 445 -2.75 6.49 35.50
C HIS A 445 -4.07 5.93 34.98
N ARG A 446 -5.16 6.04 35.75
CA ARG A 446 -6.48 5.55 35.32
C ARG A 446 -7.01 6.28 34.07
N ALA A 447 -6.89 7.60 34.03
CA ALA A 447 -7.33 8.40 32.89
C ALA A 447 -6.52 8.07 31.62
N MET A 448 -5.19 8.12 31.70
CA MET A 448 -4.33 7.85 30.56
C MET A 448 -4.37 6.39 30.11
N ALA A 449 -4.61 5.43 31.02
CA ALA A 449 -4.77 4.03 30.66
C ALA A 449 -6.08 3.75 29.89
N LEU A 450 -7.03 4.69 29.87
CA LEU A 450 -8.25 4.61 29.07
C LEU A 450 -8.02 5.07 27.63
N VAL A 451 -7.12 6.03 27.41
CA VAL A 451 -6.86 6.66 26.10
C VAL A 451 -6.62 5.64 24.98
N PRO A 452 -5.74 4.62 25.13
CA PRO A 452 -5.52 3.63 24.09
C PRO A 452 -6.78 2.85 23.70
N TRP A 453 -7.65 2.56 24.66
CA TRP A 453 -8.90 1.84 24.43
C TRP A 453 -9.93 2.70 23.75
N THR A 454 -10.06 3.97 24.16
CA THR A 454 -10.96 4.91 23.49
C THR A 454 -10.52 5.17 22.06
N THR A 455 -9.22 5.36 21.81
CA THR A 455 -8.70 5.49 20.45
C THR A 455 -8.97 4.25 19.62
N LEU A 456 -8.73 3.04 20.18
CA LEU A 456 -9.04 1.78 19.49
C LEU A 456 -10.53 1.69 19.10
N LEU A 457 -11.44 2.02 20.02
CA LEU A 457 -12.88 2.00 19.77
C LEU A 457 -13.31 3.05 18.74
N ILE A 458 -12.73 4.25 18.78
CA ILE A 458 -13.00 5.31 17.79
C ILE A 458 -12.53 4.87 16.40
N LEU A 459 -11.32 4.33 16.27
CA LEU A 459 -10.78 3.91 14.97
C LEU A 459 -11.64 2.80 14.35
N TRP A 460 -11.95 1.74 15.11
CA TRP A 460 -12.79 0.66 14.61
C TRP A 460 -14.25 1.09 14.41
N GLY A 461 -14.77 2.02 15.21
CA GLY A 461 -16.10 2.59 15.04
C GLY A 461 -16.23 3.47 13.81
N LEU A 462 -15.24 4.32 13.53
CA LEU A 462 -15.15 5.12 12.31
C LEU A 462 -14.92 4.22 11.08
N ALA A 463 -14.07 3.18 11.24
CA ALA A 463 -13.85 2.19 10.20
C ALA A 463 -15.14 1.47 9.84
N TRP A 464 -15.87 1.02 10.87
CA TRP A 464 -17.19 0.42 10.75
C TRP A 464 -18.20 1.34 10.10
N TRP A 465 -18.23 2.63 10.47
CA TRP A 465 -19.16 3.61 9.90
C TRP A 465 -18.89 3.89 8.41
N GLY A 466 -17.77 3.42 7.86
CA GLY A 466 -17.37 3.70 6.48
C GLY A 466 -16.72 5.08 6.32
N ALA A 467 -16.19 5.66 7.40
CA ALA A 467 -15.46 6.92 7.31
C ALA A 467 -14.18 6.73 6.47
N SER A 468 -13.91 7.67 5.56
CA SER A 468 -12.72 7.76 4.71
C SER A 468 -11.59 8.56 5.38
N VAL A 469 -11.46 8.43 6.71
CA VAL A 469 -10.37 9.07 7.46
C VAL A 469 -9.06 8.27 7.30
N THR A 470 -7.94 8.98 7.25
CA THR A 470 -6.61 8.35 7.25
C THR A 470 -6.29 7.80 8.64
N PHE A 471 -6.43 6.48 8.83
CA PHE A 471 -6.22 5.84 10.14
C PHE A 471 -4.75 5.79 10.56
N SER A 472 -3.80 5.89 9.62
CA SER A 472 -2.35 5.92 9.88
C SER A 472 -1.95 7.03 10.85
N HIS A 473 -2.67 8.17 10.84
CA HIS A 473 -2.36 9.32 11.68
C HIS A 473 -2.56 9.08 13.19
N ALA A 474 -3.30 8.04 13.56
CA ALA A 474 -3.58 7.72 14.96
C ALA A 474 -2.39 7.09 15.70
N GLU A 475 -1.34 6.68 14.98
CA GLU A 475 -0.15 6.02 15.52
C GLU A 475 1.14 6.65 14.94
N PRO A 476 2.28 6.61 15.66
CA PRO A 476 3.54 7.17 15.20
C PRO A 476 4.24 6.30 14.14
N PHE A 477 3.60 5.23 13.70
CA PHE A 477 4.23 4.18 12.90
C PHE A 477 4.56 4.63 11.48
N GLU A 478 3.80 5.56 10.93
CA GLU A 478 4.05 6.16 9.61
C GLU A 478 5.45 6.79 9.52
N ILE A 479 5.99 7.33 10.62
CA ILE A 479 7.33 7.96 10.62
C ILE A 479 8.46 6.99 10.37
N TRP A 480 8.30 5.73 10.75
CA TRP A 480 9.34 4.73 10.51
C TRP A 480 9.47 4.39 9.03
N SER A 481 8.43 4.59 8.23
CA SER A 481 8.45 4.35 6.79
C SER A 481 8.60 5.64 5.96
N THR A 482 7.95 6.73 6.35
CA THR A 482 7.88 7.97 5.55
C THR A 482 8.72 9.12 6.11
N GLY A 483 9.23 9.00 7.33
CA GLY A 483 9.91 10.09 8.04
C GLY A 483 8.95 11.16 8.60
N PHE A 484 9.48 12.33 8.94
CA PHE A 484 8.75 13.41 9.61
C PHE A 484 7.95 14.29 8.64
N VAL A 485 7.07 13.69 7.85
CA VAL A 485 6.26 14.40 6.86
C VAL A 485 4.93 14.89 7.45
N THR A 486 4.31 14.08 8.31
CA THR A 486 2.98 14.37 8.88
C THR A 486 3.09 14.84 10.34
N PHE A 487 2.44 15.96 10.66
CA PHE A 487 2.55 16.63 11.96
C PHE A 487 2.03 15.79 13.14
N LEU A 488 0.86 15.14 13.01
CA LEU A 488 0.26 14.41 14.12
C LEU A 488 1.08 13.15 14.51
N PRO A 489 1.43 12.24 13.58
CA PRO A 489 2.41 11.18 13.86
C PRO A 489 3.71 11.72 14.46
N ALA A 490 4.22 12.88 13.99
CA ALA A 490 5.49 13.45 14.44
C ALA A 490 5.47 13.82 15.92
N ILE A 491 4.36 14.40 16.37
CA ILE A 491 4.15 14.70 17.78
C ILE A 491 4.02 13.41 18.59
N LEU A 492 3.23 12.44 18.13
CA LEU A 492 3.06 11.17 18.86
C LEU A 492 4.39 10.43 19.01
N PHE A 493 5.19 10.41 17.95
CA PHE A 493 6.50 9.78 17.93
C PHE A 493 7.46 10.48 18.89
N THR A 494 7.65 11.79 18.72
CA THR A 494 8.62 12.58 19.49
C THR A 494 8.20 12.70 20.95
N GLY A 495 6.94 13.03 21.19
CA GLY A 495 6.36 13.12 22.52
C GLY A 495 6.39 11.78 23.25
N GLY A 496 6.13 10.67 22.54
CA GLY A 496 6.24 9.32 23.08
C GLY A 496 7.66 8.96 23.53
N LEU A 497 8.68 9.30 22.73
CA LEU A 497 10.09 9.07 23.09
C LEU A 497 10.55 9.96 24.25
N VAL A 498 10.19 11.24 24.23
CA VAL A 498 10.51 12.18 25.33
C VAL A 498 9.87 11.71 26.64
N ALA A 499 8.59 11.33 26.61
CA ALA A 499 7.91 10.79 27.78
C ALA A 499 8.54 9.48 28.25
N ALA A 500 9.07 8.65 27.33
CA ALA A 500 9.71 7.39 27.66
C ALA A 500 11.01 7.53 28.46
N ILE A 501 11.65 8.71 28.45
CA ILE A 501 12.78 9.03 29.33
C ILE A 501 12.36 8.86 30.80
N PHE A 502 11.20 9.42 31.18
CA PHE A 502 10.76 9.47 32.58
C PHE A 502 9.79 8.35 32.96
N LEU A 503 9.00 7.88 31.99
CA LEU A 503 8.02 6.82 32.13
C LEU A 503 8.31 5.69 31.14
N PRO A 504 8.89 4.56 31.58
CA PRO A 504 9.24 3.47 30.68
C PRO A 504 8.06 3.03 29.79
N GLN A 505 8.27 3.06 28.46
CA GLN A 505 7.26 2.70 27.45
C GLN A 505 5.96 3.52 27.56
N ALA A 506 6.07 4.82 27.85
CA ALA A 506 4.95 5.74 28.02
C ALA A 506 3.90 5.65 26.90
N TYR A 507 4.32 5.76 25.63
CA TYR A 507 3.38 5.72 24.50
C TYR A 507 2.73 4.34 24.36
N CYS A 508 3.49 3.26 24.51
CA CYS A 508 2.94 1.90 24.44
C CYS A 508 1.91 1.62 25.54
N HIS A 509 2.01 2.27 26.71
CA HIS A 509 1.07 2.07 27.81
C HIS A 509 -0.14 3.01 27.76
N TYR A 510 0.05 4.25 27.29
CA TYR A 510 -0.91 5.33 27.47
C TYR A 510 -1.39 5.99 26.16
N GLY A 511 -0.79 5.67 25.01
CA GLY A 511 -1.17 6.26 23.72
C GLY A 511 -1.49 5.27 22.60
N CYS A 512 -0.91 4.07 22.62
CA CYS A 512 -0.93 3.14 21.48
C CYS A 512 -2.20 2.26 21.43
N PRO A 513 -3.12 2.46 20.46
CA PRO A 513 -4.31 1.62 20.31
C PRO A 513 -3.96 0.18 19.91
N THR A 514 -2.91 -0.05 19.12
CA THR A 514 -2.39 -1.41 18.87
C THR A 514 -1.92 -2.08 20.16
N GLY A 515 -1.28 -1.33 21.06
CA GLY A 515 -0.92 -1.82 22.39
C GLY A 515 -2.14 -2.24 23.21
N ALA A 516 -3.27 -1.52 23.11
CA ALA A 516 -4.52 -1.87 23.77
C ALA A 516 -5.10 -3.18 23.24
N LEU A 517 -5.13 -3.36 21.91
CA LEU A 517 -5.57 -4.60 21.26
C LEU A 517 -4.73 -5.80 21.74
N LEU A 518 -3.40 -5.67 21.77
CA LEU A 518 -2.55 -6.76 22.26
C LEU A 518 -2.70 -6.99 23.78
N LYS A 519 -2.95 -5.93 24.55
CA LYS A 519 -3.25 -6.02 25.98
C LYS A 519 -4.55 -6.77 26.24
N PHE A 520 -5.56 -6.65 25.37
CA PHE A 520 -6.80 -7.43 25.42
C PHE A 520 -6.52 -8.94 25.41
N LEU A 521 -5.60 -9.38 24.55
CA LEU A 521 -5.21 -10.80 24.45
C LEU A 521 -4.49 -11.31 25.70
N THR A 522 -3.62 -10.49 26.30
CA THR A 522 -2.84 -10.90 27.49
C THR A 522 -3.59 -10.85 28.82
N HIS A 523 -4.69 -10.09 28.92
CA HIS A 523 -5.29 -9.75 30.21
C HIS A 523 -6.08 -10.92 30.81
N ALA A 524 -5.77 -11.33 32.05
CA ALA A 524 -6.46 -12.41 32.76
C ALA A 524 -6.62 -13.68 31.91
N PRO A 525 -5.51 -14.39 31.57
CA PRO A 525 -5.43 -15.29 30.41
C PRO A 525 -6.33 -16.52 30.41
N GLY A 526 -7.24 -16.71 31.38
CA GLY A 526 -8.23 -17.79 31.42
C GLY A 526 -9.49 -17.41 32.19
N ARG A 527 -9.82 -16.12 32.26
CA ARG A 527 -11.02 -15.60 32.95
C ARG A 527 -11.74 -14.61 32.04
N TRP A 528 -13.05 -14.67 32.08
CA TRP A 528 -13.90 -13.65 31.49
C TRP A 528 -13.75 -12.31 32.21
N THR A 529 -13.73 -11.22 31.45
CA THR A 529 -13.61 -9.85 31.94
C THR A 529 -14.70 -8.97 31.35
N ARG A 530 -14.91 -7.78 31.94
CA ARG A 530 -15.88 -6.81 31.39
C ARG A 530 -15.56 -6.40 29.94
N ARG A 531 -14.28 -6.40 29.57
CA ARG A 531 -13.83 -6.08 28.20
C ARG A 531 -14.26 -7.15 27.20
N ASP A 532 -14.28 -8.42 27.61
CA ASP A 532 -14.75 -9.52 26.76
C ASP A 532 -16.24 -9.33 26.42
N GLY A 533 -17.05 -8.94 27.42
CA GLY A 533 -18.47 -8.61 27.20
C GLY A 533 -18.69 -7.40 26.30
N ILE A 534 -17.92 -6.32 26.49
CA ILE A 534 -18.01 -5.13 25.62
C ILE A 534 -17.61 -5.48 24.18
N ALA A 535 -16.51 -6.22 23.99
CA ALA A 535 -16.05 -6.62 22.67
C ALA A 535 -17.07 -7.52 21.96
N LEU A 536 -17.63 -8.52 22.66
CA LEU A 536 -18.69 -9.37 22.12
C LEU A 536 -19.92 -8.55 21.71
N LEU A 537 -20.37 -7.62 22.56
CA LEU A 537 -21.50 -6.76 22.26
C LEU A 537 -21.24 -5.90 21.01
N LEU A 538 -20.07 -5.28 20.91
CA LEU A 538 -19.71 -4.45 19.76
C LEU A 538 -19.65 -5.25 18.46
N VAL A 539 -19.05 -6.44 18.49
CA VAL A 539 -18.99 -7.33 17.32
C VAL A 539 -20.38 -7.84 16.94
N ALA A 540 -21.23 -8.18 17.91
CA ALA A 540 -22.60 -8.61 17.65
C ALA A 540 -23.45 -7.48 17.05
N LEU A 541 -23.35 -6.26 17.59
CA LEU A 541 -24.01 -5.08 17.02
C LEU A 541 -23.51 -4.82 15.60
N ALA A 542 -22.19 -4.83 15.40
CA ALA A 542 -21.59 -4.72 14.08
C ALA A 542 -22.19 -5.76 13.13
N TRP A 543 -22.13 -7.06 13.48
CA TRP A 543 -22.70 -8.14 12.67
C TRP A 543 -24.17 -7.90 12.27
N ILE A 544 -25.02 -7.51 13.23
CA ILE A 544 -26.44 -7.22 13.00
C ILE A 544 -26.61 -6.08 11.99
N PHE A 545 -25.81 -5.02 12.09
CA PHE A 545 -25.88 -3.84 11.22
C PHE A 545 -25.12 -3.97 9.90
N SER A 546 -24.34 -5.04 9.68
CA SER A 546 -23.70 -5.33 8.38
C SER A 546 -24.61 -6.06 7.40
N GLY A 547 -25.70 -6.67 7.87
CA GLY A 547 -26.67 -7.40 7.03
C GLY A 547 -27.85 -6.55 6.53
N THR A 548 -27.87 -5.25 6.84
CA THR A 548 -28.86 -4.25 6.42
C THR A 548 -28.17 -3.17 5.61
#